data_AF-A0A2M7J2V7-F1
#
_entry.id   AF-A0A2M7J2V7-F1
#
_cell.length_a   1.000
_cell.length_b   1.000
_cell.length_c   1.000
_cell.angle_alpha   90.00
_cell.angle_beta   90.00
_cell.angle_gamma   90.00
#
_symmetry.space_group_name_H-M   'P 1'
#
loop_
_entity.id
_entity.type
_entity.pdbx_description
1 polymer ?
#
loop_
_entity_poly.entity_id
_entity_poly.type
_entity_poly.pdbx_seq_one_letter_code
_entity_poly.pdbx_strand_id
1 'polypeptide(L)' 'LLGEEFSMLDVAIAPLLWRLDHFGINMPKEAAPLMKYAERIFSRQGFIDALTPSERAMRK' A
#
# COMPACT_ATOMS: atom_id res chain seq x y z
N LEU A 1 -12.02 -2.50 4.97
CA LEU A 1 -11.03 -1.91 4.05
C LEU A 1 -10.88 -0.43 4.38
N LEU A 2 -11.85 0.43 4.05
CA LEU A 2 -11.78 1.89 4.21
C LEU A 2 -12.66 2.45 5.35
N GLY A 3 -12.81 1.69 6.45
CA GLY A 3 -13.35 2.22 7.70
C GLY A 3 -12.26 2.98 8.48
N GLU A 4 -12.59 3.57 9.63
CA GLU A 4 -11.57 4.19 10.48
C GLU A 4 -10.64 3.16 11.15
N GLU A 5 -11.14 1.94 11.36
CA GLU A 5 -10.42 0.87 12.04
C GLU A 5 -9.53 0.05 11.09
N PHE A 6 -8.31 -0.20 11.55
CA PHE A 6 -7.35 -1.08 10.89
C PHE A 6 -7.68 -2.55 11.17
N SER A 7 -7.58 -3.39 10.14
CA SER A 7 -8.08 -4.76 10.11
C SER A 7 -7.23 -5.67 9.20
N MET A 8 -7.49 -6.97 9.26
CA MET A 8 -6.81 -7.98 8.42
C MET A 8 -7.01 -7.75 6.91
N LEU A 9 -8.11 -7.10 6.50
CA LEU A 9 -8.33 -6.74 5.10
C LEU A 9 -7.27 -5.75 4.58
N ASP A 10 -6.84 -4.84 5.44
CA ASP A 10 -5.85 -3.81 5.11
C ASP A 10 -4.47 -4.45 4.97
N VAL A 11 -4.15 -5.39 5.86
CA VAL A 11 -2.93 -6.22 5.80
C VAL A 11 -2.89 -7.02 4.50
N ALA A 12 -4.01 -7.63 4.10
CA ALA A 12 -4.08 -8.47 2.90
C ALA A 12 -3.88 -7.67 1.61
N ILE A 13 -4.40 -6.44 1.53
CA ILE A 13 -4.36 -5.63 0.30
C ILE A 13 -3.07 -4.79 0.17
N ALA A 14 -2.42 -4.43 1.28
CA ALA A 14 -1.27 -3.53 1.27
C ALA A 14 -0.09 -4.00 0.39
N PRO A 15 0.30 -5.30 0.36
CA PRO A 15 1.40 -5.76 -0.50
C PRO A 15 1.12 -5.59 -2.00
N LEU A 16 -0.15 -5.71 -2.42
CA LEU A 16 -0.57 -5.47 -3.80
C LEU A 16 -0.47 -3.98 -4.14
N LEU A 17 -1.00 -3.12 -3.28
CA LEU A 17 -0.97 -1.67 -3.46
C LEU A 17 0.47 -1.13 -3.49
N TRP A 18 1.38 -1.72 -2.71
CA TRP A 18 2.80 -1.36 -2.70
C TRP A 18 3.50 -1.66 -4.03
N ARG A 19 3.00 -2.63 -4.79
CA ARG A 19 3.63 -3.18 -6.00
C ARG A 19 3.02 -2.71 -7.31
N LEU A 20 2.04 -1.80 -7.28
CA LEU A 20 1.35 -1.35 -8.50
C LEU A 20 2.35 -0.84 -9.56
N ASP A 21 3.28 0.03 -9.17
CA ASP A 21 4.31 0.56 -10.06
C ASP A 21 5.25 -0.55 -10.57
N HIS A 22 5.63 -1.49 -9.70
CA HIS A 22 6.45 -2.63 -10.08
C HIS A 22 5.76 -3.54 -11.11
N PHE A 23 4.42 -3.64 -11.06
CA PHE A 23 3.62 -4.39 -12.03
C PHE A 23 3.21 -3.57 -13.26
N GLY A 24 3.60 -2.29 -13.35
CA GLY A 24 3.20 -1.40 -14.45
C GLY A 24 1.70 -1.07 -14.45
N ILE A 25 1.04 -1.16 -13.29
CA ILE A 25 -0.39 -0.85 -13.15
C ILE A 25 -0.53 0.63 -12.82
N ASN A 26 -0.90 1.42 -13.84
CA ASN A 26 -1.20 2.84 -13.67
C ASN A 26 -2.63 3.04 -13.18
N MET A 27 -2.78 3.68 -12.03
CA MET A 27 -4.09 3.97 -11.47
C MET A 27 -4.71 5.22 -12.10
N PRO A 28 -6.01 5.20 -12.44
CA PRO A 28 -6.71 6.37 -12.97
C PRO A 28 -6.90 7.42 -11.88
N LYS A 29 -7.15 8.69 -12.26
CA LYS A 29 -7.25 9.81 -11.29
C LYS A 29 -8.36 9.62 -10.27
N GLU A 30 -9.43 8.95 -10.68
CA GLU A 30 -10.60 8.59 -9.87
C GLU A 30 -10.22 7.66 -8.70
N ALA A 31 -9.10 6.94 -8.81
CA ALA A 31 -8.58 6.08 -7.75
C ALA A 31 -7.73 6.83 -6.71
N ALA A 32 -7.62 8.15 -6.77
CA ALA A 32 -6.89 8.95 -5.78
C ALA A 32 -7.28 8.66 -4.31
N PRO A 33 -8.56 8.43 -3.95
CA PRO A 33 -8.93 8.07 -2.58
C PRO A 33 -8.32 6.72 -2.14
N LEU A 34 -8.23 5.75 -3.04
CA LEU A 34 -7.60 4.45 -2.78
C LEU A 34 -6.10 4.63 -2.52
N MET A 35 -5.43 5.46 -3.33
CA MET A 35 -4.00 5.75 -3.15
C MET A 35 -3.72 6.47 -1.83
N LYS A 36 -4.56 7.43 -1.44
CA LYS A 36 -4.46 8.09 -0.12
C LYS A 36 -4.57 7.09 1.03
N TYR A 37 -5.42 6.08 0.88
CA TYR A 37 -5.54 5.01 1.88
C TYR A 37 -4.35 4.05 1.88
N ALA A 38 -3.81 3.71 0.71
CA ALA A 38 -2.57 2.94 0.61
C ALA A 38 -1.45 3.63 1.40
N GLU A 39 -1.26 4.94 1.21
CA GLU A 39 -0.25 5.72 1.95
C GLU A 39 -0.49 5.73 3.47
N ARG A 40 -1.75 5.72 3.93
CA ARG A 40 -2.08 5.58 5.36
C ARG A 40 -1.64 4.22 5.93
N ILE A 41 -1.66 3.16 5.13
CA ILE A 41 -1.18 1.85 5.58
C ILE A 41 0.36 1.83 5.56
N PHE A 42 0.96 2.38 4.52
CA PHE A 42 2.41 2.37 4.33
C PHE A 42 3.18 3.19 5.37
N SER A 43 2.54 4.21 5.95
CA SER A 43 3.12 5.02 7.03
C SER A 43 3.10 4.33 8.39
N ARG A 44 2.45 3.16 8.54
CA ARG A 44 2.42 2.44 9.82
C ARG A 44 3.77 1.75 10.07
N GLN A 45 4.32 1.92 11.26
CA GLN A 45 5.60 1.31 11.66
C GLN A 45 5.64 -0.20 11.41
N GLY A 46 4.55 -0.92 11.73
CA GLY A 46 4.47 -2.36 11.47
C GLY A 46 4.55 -2.76 9.99
N PHE A 47 4.05 -1.91 9.08
CA PHE A 47 4.22 -2.15 7.64
C PHE A 47 5.66 -1.86 7.23
N ILE A 48 6.22 -0.74 7.68
CA ILE A 48 7.61 -0.36 7.42
C ILE A 48 8.58 -1.43 7.89
N ASP A 49 8.40 -1.98 9.09
CA ASP A 49 9.27 -3.01 9.67
C ASP A 49 9.16 -4.35 8.93
N ALA A 50 7.97 -4.67 8.40
CA ALA A 50 7.73 -5.89 7.65
C ALA A 50 8.38 -5.90 6.25
N LEU A 51 8.70 -4.73 5.68
CA LEU A 51 9.29 -4.64 4.35
C LEU A 51 10.73 -5.16 4.32
N THR A 52 10.97 -6.15 3.46
CA THR A 52 12.31 -6.60 3.09
C THR A 52 13.06 -5.52 2.28
N PRO A 53 14.41 -5.56 2.22
CA PRO A 53 15.18 -4.62 1.40
C PRO A 53 14.76 -4.60 -0.07
N SER A 54 14.42 -5.76 -0.64
CA SER A 54 13.95 -5.89 -2.02
C SER A 54 12.61 -5.19 -2.25
N GLU A 55 11.68 -5.28 -1.28
CA GLU A 55 10.39 -4.60 -1.38
C GLU A 55 10.51 -3.09 -1.23
N ARG A 56 11.41 -2.60 -0.36
CA ARG A 56 11.69 -1.16 -0.27
C ARG A 56 12.19 -0.59 -1.59
N ALA A 57 12.96 -1.36 -2.35
CA ALA A 57 13.45 -0.94 -3.66
C ALA A 57 12.37 -0.89 -4.75
N MET A 58 11.18 -1.46 -4.52
CA MET A 58 10.06 -1.43 -5.49
C MET A 58 9.41 -0.04 -5.61
N ARG A 59 9.57 0.81 -4.59
CA ARG A 59 9.18 2.23 -4.61
C ARG A 59 10.45 3.08 -4.50
N LYS A 60 10.86 3.68 -5.61
CA LYS A 60 11.93 4.68 -5.68
C LYS A 60 11.42 5.94 -6.35
#